data_AF-A0A1S0TXK5-F1
#
_entry.id   AF-A0A1S0TXK5-F1
#
_cell.length_a   1.000
_cell.length_b   1.000
_cell.length_c   1.000
_cell.angle_alpha   90.00
_cell.angle_beta   90.00
_cell.angle_gamma   90.00
#
_symmetry.space_group_name_H-M   'P 1'
#
loop_
_entity.id
_entity.type
_entity.pdbx_description
1 polymer ?
#
loop_
_entity_poly.entity_id
_entity_poly.type
_entity_poly.pdbx_seq_one_letter_code
_entity_poly.pdbx_strand_id
1 'polypeptide(L)'
;MLSQQKCLLLELHEHYETFVERKEQCIRALNAIKATMKLALIGGPSLSAVSSNQYLELCRSVHKLFFQLLQITDKFDEMVKSVVNGSNVQNANISAEVLCLHKCLLASIPNSVHGMENGISNVTLESNTDALLMLMQKKQYKNALHMLRQLRQQFGAEYGCCDQVDVEVLLLVYCRNHHQTSCWAILGSDKALTLSCNQLRQSNMQMATIIRAIAPEALILRSSRVSSASESYRS
;
A
#
# COMPACT_ATOMS: atom_id res chain seq x y z
N MET A 1 2.17 -9.03 -21.97
CA MET A 1 2.88 -8.55 -20.75
C MET A 1 2.03 -7.62 -19.91
N LEU A 2 1.45 -6.54 -20.46
CA LEU A 2 0.55 -5.64 -19.70
C LEU A 2 -0.62 -6.33 -18.99
N SER A 3 -1.22 -7.35 -19.61
CA SER A 3 -2.32 -8.11 -19.01
C SER A 3 -1.90 -8.86 -17.75
N GLN A 4 -0.73 -9.52 -17.77
CA GLN A 4 -0.22 -10.28 -16.63
C GLN A 4 0.14 -9.36 -15.45
N GLN A 5 0.81 -8.24 -15.71
CA GLN A 5 1.16 -7.28 -14.65
C GLN A 5 -0.08 -6.60 -14.07
N LYS A 6 -1.09 -6.33 -14.90
CA LYS A 6 -2.40 -5.86 -14.42
C LYS A 6 -3.09 -6.90 -13.53
N CYS A 7 -3.04 -8.19 -13.89
CA CYS A 7 -3.56 -9.26 -13.04
C CYS A 7 -2.80 -9.33 -11.71
N LEU A 8 -1.46 -9.28 -11.72
CA LEU A 8 -0.65 -9.27 -10.48
C LEU A 8 -0.98 -8.08 -9.58
N LEU A 9 -1.22 -6.90 -10.15
CA LEU A 9 -1.63 -5.73 -9.39
C LEU A 9 -3.02 -5.90 -8.76
N LEU A 10 -3.97 -6.49 -9.48
CA LEU A 10 -5.31 -6.79 -8.96
C LEU A 10 -5.26 -7.85 -7.85
N GLU A 11 -4.47 -8.90 -8.02
CA GLU A 11 -4.26 -9.92 -6.98
C GLU A 11 -3.61 -9.31 -5.72
N LEU A 12 -2.62 -8.44 -5.90
CA LEU A 12 -1.99 -7.72 -4.79
C LEU A 12 -3.01 -6.82 -4.06
N HIS A 13 -3.90 -6.16 -4.81
CA HIS A 13 -4.97 -5.34 -4.25
C HIS A 13 -5.95 -6.18 -3.42
N GLU A 14 -6.43 -7.31 -3.95
CA GLU A 14 -7.33 -8.24 -3.25
C GLU A 14 -6.69 -8.77 -1.96
N HIS A 15 -5.40 -9.13 -2.01
CA HIS A 15 -4.65 -9.54 -0.83
C HIS A 15 -4.54 -8.42 0.21
N TYR A 16 -4.37 -7.17 -0.22
CA TYR A 16 -4.35 -6.01 0.66
C TYR A 16 -5.70 -5.75 1.32
N GLU A 17 -6.81 -5.79 0.58
CA GLU A 17 -8.15 -5.65 1.13
C GLU A 17 -8.43 -6.73 2.19
N THR A 18 -8.11 -7.98 1.88
CA THR A 18 -8.21 -9.11 2.82
C THR A 18 -7.35 -8.90 4.07
N PHE A 19 -6.16 -8.31 3.91
CA PHE A 19 -5.28 -7.99 5.04
C PHE A 19 -5.92 -6.94 5.95
N VAL A 20 -6.51 -5.89 5.38
CA VAL A 20 -7.22 -4.85 6.14
C VAL A 20 -8.38 -5.46 6.93
N GLU A 21 -9.19 -6.32 6.33
CA GLU A 21 -10.29 -7.00 7.05
C GLU A 21 -9.78 -7.86 8.21
N ARG A 22 -8.72 -8.66 7.98
CA ARG A 22 -8.12 -9.51 9.03
C ARG A 22 -7.46 -8.70 10.13
N LYS A 23 -6.89 -7.54 9.80
CA LYS A 23 -6.33 -6.61 10.79
C LYS A 23 -7.44 -6.11 11.71
N GLU A 24 -8.58 -5.71 11.16
CA GLU A 24 -9.73 -5.29 11.95
C GLU A 24 -10.30 -6.45 12.80
N GLN A 25 -10.26 -7.69 12.30
CA GLN A 25 -10.63 -8.86 13.11
C GLN A 25 -9.65 -9.08 14.29
N CYS A 26 -8.34 -8.94 14.09
CA CYS A 26 -7.34 -9.04 15.15
C CYS A 26 -7.57 -7.97 16.23
N ILE A 27 -7.83 -6.72 15.80
CA ILE A 27 -8.11 -5.60 16.70
C ILE A 27 -9.36 -5.87 17.53
N ARG A 28 -10.44 -6.38 16.92
CA ARG A 28 -11.66 -6.77 17.64
C ARG A 28 -11.41 -7.88 18.67
N ALA A 29 -10.69 -8.94 18.30
CA ALA A 29 -10.35 -10.03 19.23
C ALA A 29 -9.51 -9.53 20.41
N LEU A 30 -8.53 -8.66 20.15
CA LEU A 30 -7.71 -8.04 21.18
C LEU A 30 -8.54 -7.14 22.12
N ASN A 31 -9.45 -6.35 21.56
CA ASN A 31 -10.32 -5.47 22.34
C ASN A 31 -11.30 -6.26 23.21
N ALA A 32 -11.80 -7.40 22.75
CA ALA A 32 -12.64 -8.30 23.55
C ALA A 32 -11.90 -8.86 24.77
N ILE A 33 -10.63 -9.27 24.60
CA ILE A 33 -9.77 -9.70 25.71
C ILE A 33 -9.56 -8.54 26.69
N LYS A 34 -9.19 -7.36 26.20
CA LYS A 34 -8.99 -6.17 27.05
C LYS A 34 -10.25 -5.79 27.83
N ALA A 35 -11.43 -5.87 27.20
CA ALA A 35 -12.69 -5.61 27.86
C ALA A 35 -12.97 -6.64 28.98
N THR A 36 -12.73 -7.93 28.70
CA THR A 36 -12.87 -9.01 29.69
C THR A 36 -11.91 -8.82 30.87
N MET A 37 -10.65 -8.44 30.61
CA MET A 37 -9.68 -8.14 31.66
C MET A 37 -10.12 -6.96 32.54
N LYS A 38 -10.62 -5.88 31.94
CA LYS A 38 -11.16 -4.73 32.68
C LYS A 38 -12.36 -5.12 33.55
N LEU A 39 -13.27 -5.94 33.03
CA LEU A 39 -14.44 -6.43 33.79
C LEU A 39 -14.02 -7.30 34.97
N ALA A 40 -13.01 -8.16 34.80
CA ALA A 40 -12.49 -8.99 35.90
C ALA A 40 -11.92 -8.14 37.05
N LEU A 41 -11.28 -6.99 36.76
CA LEU A 41 -10.73 -6.09 37.77
C LEU A 41 -11.79 -5.43 38.65
N ILE A 42 -13.03 -5.31 38.17
CA ILE A 42 -14.15 -4.69 38.90
C ILE A 42 -15.12 -5.73 39.51
N GLY A 43 -14.67 -6.97 39.69
CA GLY A 43 -15.45 -8.05 40.30
C GLY A 43 -16.30 -8.87 39.33
N GLY A 44 -16.03 -8.80 38.03
CA GLY A 44 -16.65 -9.64 37.00
C GLY A 44 -16.27 -11.13 37.08
N PRO A 45 -16.84 -11.98 36.21
CA PRO A 45 -16.63 -13.43 36.24
C PRO A 45 -15.15 -13.84 36.07
N SER A 46 -14.79 -15.00 36.64
CA SER A 46 -13.41 -15.52 36.68
C SER A 46 -12.71 -15.54 35.31
N LEU A 47 -11.49 -15.01 35.27
CA LEU A 47 -10.63 -14.92 34.08
C LEU A 47 -10.31 -16.28 33.45
N SER A 48 -10.42 -17.39 34.18
CA SER A 48 -9.82 -18.67 33.76
C SER A 48 -10.50 -19.35 32.55
N ALA A 49 -11.81 -19.18 32.37
CA ALA A 49 -12.56 -19.90 31.31
C ALA A 49 -12.87 -19.01 30.09
N VAL A 50 -13.18 -17.73 30.30
CA VAL A 50 -13.48 -16.77 29.23
C VAL A 50 -12.21 -16.39 28.46
N SER A 51 -11.06 -16.33 29.15
CA SER A 51 -9.80 -15.91 28.52
C SER A 51 -9.21 -16.95 27.57
N SER A 52 -9.27 -18.25 27.89
CA SER A 52 -8.64 -19.28 27.06
C SER A 52 -9.22 -19.34 25.64
N ASN A 53 -10.54 -19.30 25.48
CA ASN A 53 -11.16 -19.29 24.14
C ASN A 53 -10.88 -17.98 23.38
N GLN A 54 -10.89 -16.82 24.07
CA GLN A 54 -10.60 -15.53 23.45
C GLN A 54 -9.12 -15.41 23.03
N TYR A 55 -8.17 -15.91 23.83
CA TYR A 55 -6.76 -15.97 23.48
C TYR A 55 -6.52 -16.89 22.28
N LEU A 56 -7.22 -18.02 22.21
CA LEU A 56 -7.14 -18.95 21.08
C LEU A 56 -7.72 -18.30 19.81
N GLU A 57 -8.83 -17.55 19.92
CA GLU A 57 -9.40 -16.78 18.82
C GLU A 57 -8.45 -15.67 18.34
N LEU A 58 -7.82 -14.93 19.27
CA LEU A 58 -6.78 -13.95 18.94
C LEU A 58 -5.62 -14.63 18.21
N CYS A 59 -5.09 -15.74 18.71
CA CYS A 59 -4.01 -16.48 18.07
C CYS A 59 -4.37 -16.90 16.63
N ARG A 60 -5.58 -17.42 16.42
CA ARG A 60 -6.08 -17.79 15.08
C ARG A 60 -6.20 -16.57 14.16
N SER A 61 -6.74 -15.46 14.67
CA SER A 61 -6.92 -14.23 13.91
C SER A 61 -5.56 -13.66 13.48
N VAL A 62 -4.61 -13.61 14.41
CA VAL A 62 -3.25 -13.14 14.16
C VAL A 62 -2.51 -14.05 13.16
N HIS A 63 -2.67 -15.38 13.26
CA HIS A 63 -2.11 -16.31 12.27
C HIS A 63 -2.64 -16.05 10.85
N LYS A 64 -3.96 -15.82 10.71
CA LYS A 64 -4.57 -15.50 9.40
C LYS A 64 -4.09 -14.16 8.85
N LEU A 65 -3.86 -13.16 9.71
CA LEU A 65 -3.32 -11.86 9.33
C LEU A 65 -1.90 -12.00 8.77
N PHE A 66 -1.04 -12.74 9.48
CA PHE A 66 0.33 -13.01 9.06
C PHE A 66 0.42 -13.80 7.76
N PHE A 67 -0.43 -14.82 7.61
CA PHE A 67 -0.55 -15.53 6.35
C PHE A 67 -0.93 -14.58 5.20
N GLN A 68 -1.82 -13.61 5.44
CA GLN A 68 -2.16 -12.62 4.41
C GLN A 68 -0.99 -11.70 4.06
N LEU A 69 -0.22 -11.25 5.06
CA LEU A 69 0.95 -10.41 4.83
C LEU A 69 2.02 -11.15 4.00
N LEU A 70 2.16 -12.47 4.20
CA LEU A 70 3.02 -13.30 3.37
C LEU A 70 2.58 -13.29 1.91
N GLN A 71 1.28 -13.49 1.64
CA GLN A 71 0.74 -13.46 0.28
C GLN A 71 0.99 -12.12 -0.41
N ILE A 72 0.80 -11.00 0.31
CA ILE A 72 1.14 -9.65 -0.19
C ILE A 72 2.62 -9.58 -0.54
N THR A 73 3.49 -10.05 0.37
CA THR A 73 4.94 -10.01 0.16
C THR A 73 5.38 -10.83 -1.05
N ASP A 74 4.80 -12.01 -1.23
CA ASP A 74 5.11 -12.90 -2.34
C ASP A 74 4.63 -12.33 -3.68
N LYS A 75 3.41 -11.76 -3.73
CA LYS A 75 2.92 -11.08 -4.94
C LYS A 75 3.69 -9.82 -5.28
N PHE A 76 4.12 -9.09 -4.27
CA PHE A 76 4.95 -7.92 -4.46
C PHE A 76 6.35 -8.30 -5.00
N ASP A 77 6.98 -9.33 -4.45
CA ASP A 77 8.24 -9.89 -4.96
C ASP A 77 8.09 -10.42 -6.41
N GLU A 78 6.98 -11.09 -6.72
CA GLU A 78 6.64 -11.53 -8.08
C GLU A 78 6.51 -10.34 -9.05
N MET A 79 5.82 -9.27 -8.65
CA MET A 79 5.66 -8.06 -9.45
C MET A 79 7.01 -7.37 -9.70
N VAL A 80 7.85 -7.23 -8.69
CA VAL A 80 9.19 -6.65 -8.81
C VAL A 80 10.04 -7.45 -9.80
N LYS A 81 10.09 -8.78 -9.63
CA LYS A 81 10.82 -9.67 -10.56
C LYS A 81 10.29 -9.61 -11.98
N SER A 82 8.97 -9.49 -12.15
CA SER A 82 8.33 -9.36 -13.46
C SER A 82 8.75 -8.07 -14.18
N VAL A 83 8.90 -6.97 -13.43
CA VAL A 83 9.36 -5.69 -13.99
C VAL A 83 10.86 -5.72 -14.28
N VAL A 84 11.69 -6.24 -13.36
CA VAL A 84 13.15 -6.30 -13.52
C VAL A 84 13.58 -7.23 -14.66
N ASN A 85 12.94 -8.39 -14.79
CA ASN A 85 13.32 -9.42 -15.76
C ASN A 85 12.56 -9.33 -17.10
N GLY A 86 11.77 -8.27 -17.31
CA GLY A 86 10.94 -8.12 -18.51
C GLY A 86 11.78 -7.96 -19.79
N SER A 87 11.46 -8.74 -20.82
CA SER A 87 12.26 -8.89 -22.06
C SER A 87 12.14 -7.74 -23.07
N ASN A 88 11.81 -6.52 -22.64
CA ASN A 88 11.73 -5.33 -23.51
C ASN A 88 12.09 -4.02 -22.77
N VAL A 89 12.78 -4.13 -21.63
CA VAL A 89 13.07 -2.98 -20.80
C VAL A 89 14.38 -2.36 -21.27
N GLN A 90 14.30 -1.28 -22.06
CA GLN A 90 15.35 -0.27 -21.97
C GLN A 90 15.30 0.25 -20.53
N ASN A 91 16.19 -0.26 -19.67
CA ASN A 91 16.35 0.18 -18.29
C ASN A 91 16.84 1.64 -18.30
N ALA A 92 15.94 2.57 -18.62
CA ALA A 92 16.23 3.99 -18.65
C ALA A 92 16.04 4.54 -17.24
N ASN A 93 17.15 4.76 -16.53
CA ASN A 93 17.11 5.50 -15.28
C ASN A 93 16.91 6.99 -15.58
N ILE A 94 15.66 7.45 -15.60
CA ILE A 94 15.31 8.87 -15.81
C ILE A 94 15.30 9.68 -14.51
N SER A 95 15.73 9.12 -13.38
CA SER A 95 15.65 9.80 -12.07
C SER A 95 16.37 11.15 -12.08
N ALA A 96 17.53 11.22 -12.76
CA ALA A 96 18.27 12.47 -12.89
C ALA A 96 17.50 13.53 -13.69
N GLU A 97 16.84 13.12 -14.77
CA GLU A 97 16.02 13.98 -15.63
C GLU A 97 14.79 14.48 -14.88
N VAL A 98 14.08 13.59 -14.18
CA VAL A 98 12.92 13.90 -13.35
C VAL A 98 13.29 14.85 -12.21
N LEU A 99 14.42 14.61 -11.52
CA LEU A 99 14.91 15.50 -10.46
C LEU A 99 15.30 16.87 -10.99
N CYS A 100 15.90 16.94 -12.18
CA CYS A 100 16.21 18.20 -12.84
C CYS A 100 14.93 18.97 -13.17
N LEU A 101 13.95 18.29 -13.78
CA LEU A 101 12.66 18.88 -14.12
C LEU A 101 11.91 19.36 -12.88
N HIS A 102 11.89 18.56 -11.81
CA HIS A 102 11.31 18.93 -10.52
C HIS A 102 11.89 20.25 -9.98
N LYS A 103 13.22 20.36 -9.95
CA LYS A 103 13.91 21.59 -9.51
C LYS A 103 13.56 22.79 -10.39
N CYS A 104 13.54 22.61 -11.71
CA CYS A 104 13.19 23.66 -12.66
C CYS A 104 11.74 24.15 -12.48
N LEU A 105 10.80 23.22 -12.27
CA LEU A 105 9.39 23.52 -12.02
C LEU A 105 9.21 24.29 -10.71
N LEU A 106 9.82 23.82 -9.62
CA LEU A 106 9.80 24.51 -8.32
C LEU A 106 10.35 25.94 -8.42
N ALA A 107 11.49 26.12 -9.12
CA ALA A 107 12.08 27.45 -9.35
C ALA A 107 11.21 28.36 -10.24
N SER A 108 10.24 27.79 -10.94
CA SER A 108 9.35 28.51 -11.87
C SER A 108 7.98 28.81 -11.26
N ILE A 109 7.70 28.36 -10.03
CA ILE A 109 6.46 28.70 -9.33
C ILE A 109 6.42 30.23 -9.13
N PRO A 110 5.37 30.92 -9.59
CA PRO A 110 5.25 32.36 -9.35
C PRO A 110 5.07 32.64 -7.85
N ASN A 111 5.87 33.56 -7.31
CA ASN A 111 5.87 33.96 -5.89
C ASN A 111 4.62 34.77 -5.45
N SER A 112 3.61 34.92 -6.30
CA SER A 112 2.47 35.79 -6.02
C SER A 112 1.18 35.27 -6.65
N VAL A 113 0.17 35.14 -5.80
CA VAL A 113 -1.24 35.03 -6.13
C VAL A 113 -1.75 36.44 -6.44
N HIS A 114 -1.46 36.98 -7.62
CA HIS A 114 -2.29 38.01 -8.26
C HIS A 114 -1.78 38.38 -9.66
N GLY A 115 -2.70 38.27 -10.63
CA GLY A 115 -2.75 39.11 -11.82
C GLY A 115 -1.68 38.90 -12.88
N MET A 116 -2.03 38.18 -13.95
CA MET A 116 -1.86 38.74 -15.30
C MET A 116 -2.75 37.97 -16.28
N GLU A 117 -3.61 38.72 -16.95
CA GLU A 117 -4.44 38.30 -18.06
C GLU A 117 -3.61 38.17 -19.34
N ASN A 118 -4.16 37.39 -20.28
CA ASN A 118 -3.80 37.24 -21.68
C ASN A 118 -2.61 36.36 -22.06
N GLY A 119 -2.94 35.29 -22.81
CA GLY A 119 -2.13 34.95 -23.97
C GLY A 119 -2.12 33.51 -24.45
N ILE A 120 -3.19 32.71 -24.34
CA ILE A 120 -3.38 31.55 -25.24
C ILE A 120 -4.87 31.44 -25.60
N SER A 121 -5.31 32.27 -26.54
CA SER A 121 -6.55 32.06 -27.27
C SER A 121 -6.32 30.95 -28.31
N ASN A 122 -7.17 29.92 -28.25
CA ASN A 122 -7.43 28.93 -29.29
C ASN A 122 -6.36 27.82 -29.48
N VAL A 123 -6.15 26.97 -28.46
CA VAL A 123 -5.63 25.62 -28.71
C VAL A 123 -6.83 24.68 -28.88
N THR A 124 -7.04 24.21 -30.11
CA THR A 124 -7.96 23.14 -30.46
C THR A 124 -7.60 21.86 -29.70
N LEU A 125 -8.62 21.27 -29.09
CA LEU A 125 -8.57 20.29 -28.03
C LEU A 125 -8.38 18.85 -28.56
N GLU A 126 -7.18 18.51 -29.05
CA GLU A 126 -6.81 17.10 -29.22
C GLU A 126 -5.45 16.83 -28.57
N SER A 127 -5.49 15.99 -27.52
CA SER A 127 -4.42 15.60 -26.58
C SER A 127 -3.84 16.74 -25.70
N ASN A 128 -4.63 17.19 -24.72
CA ASN A 128 -4.27 18.26 -23.75
C ASN A 128 -2.96 18.04 -23.00
N THR A 129 -2.54 16.78 -22.84
CA THR A 129 -1.26 16.42 -22.20
C THR A 129 -0.04 16.67 -23.09
N ASP A 130 -0.20 16.65 -24.41
CA ASP A 130 0.91 16.84 -25.35
C ASP A 130 1.31 18.31 -25.45
N ALA A 131 0.36 19.23 -25.28
CA ALA A 131 0.64 20.65 -25.16
C ALA A 131 1.47 20.97 -23.89
N LEU A 132 1.10 20.38 -22.75
CA LEU A 132 1.90 20.49 -21.51
C LEU A 132 3.29 19.90 -21.69
N LEU A 133 3.39 18.73 -22.34
CA LEU A 133 4.67 18.10 -22.63
C LEU A 133 5.55 18.98 -23.51
N MET A 134 5.00 19.56 -24.59
CA MET A 134 5.73 20.47 -25.46
C MET A 134 6.28 21.69 -24.70
N LEU A 135 5.49 22.28 -23.80
CA LEU A 135 5.94 23.41 -22.98
C LEU A 135 7.11 23.00 -22.07
N MET A 136 7.03 21.82 -21.44
CA MET A 136 8.11 21.28 -20.62
C MET A 136 9.38 20.98 -21.44
N GLN A 137 9.24 20.41 -22.63
CA GLN A 137 10.35 20.13 -23.55
C GLN A 137 11.04 21.43 -24.03
N LYS A 138 10.26 22.49 -24.28
CA LYS A 138 10.76 23.82 -24.63
C LYS A 138 11.29 24.61 -23.41
N LYS A 139 11.35 23.99 -22.22
CA LYS A 139 11.76 24.61 -20.95
C LYS A 139 10.92 25.83 -20.55
N GLN A 140 9.68 25.91 -21.03
CA GLN A 140 8.73 26.98 -20.71
C GLN A 140 7.89 26.63 -19.47
N TYR A 141 8.57 26.39 -18.34
CA TYR A 141 7.98 25.85 -17.12
C TYR A 141 6.88 26.72 -16.51
N LYS A 142 7.03 28.05 -16.56
CA LYS A 142 5.99 29.00 -16.11
C LYS A 142 4.70 28.86 -16.91
N ASN A 143 4.83 28.72 -18.23
CA ASN A 143 3.69 28.55 -19.13
C ASN A 143 3.03 27.19 -18.91
N ALA A 144 3.82 26.14 -18.65
CA ALA A 144 3.29 24.81 -18.30
C ALA A 144 2.46 24.83 -17.00
N LEU A 145 2.95 25.52 -15.97
CA LEU A 145 2.22 25.71 -14.70
C LEU A 145 0.93 26.50 -14.92
N HIS A 146 0.98 27.58 -15.71
CA HIS A 146 -0.21 28.38 -16.01
C HIS A 146 -1.26 27.58 -16.79
N MET A 147 -0.82 26.88 -17.84
CA MET A 147 -1.69 26.01 -18.64
C MET A 147 -2.32 24.91 -17.78
N LEU A 148 -1.56 24.28 -16.88
CA LEU A 148 -2.09 23.26 -15.98
C LEU A 148 -3.24 23.82 -15.12
N ARG A 149 -3.08 25.02 -14.57
CA ARG A 149 -4.13 25.67 -13.75
C ARG A 149 -5.36 26.02 -14.58
N GLN A 150 -5.18 26.46 -15.82
CA GLN A 150 -6.30 26.68 -16.75
C GLN A 150 -7.03 25.38 -17.05
N LEU A 151 -6.31 24.29 -17.33
CA LEU A 151 -6.90 22.97 -17.55
C LEU A 151 -7.64 22.47 -16.30
N ARG A 152 -7.09 22.68 -15.11
CA ARG A 152 -7.79 22.37 -13.84
C ARG A 152 -9.10 23.13 -13.68
N GLN A 153 -9.16 24.40 -14.07
CA GLN A 153 -10.40 25.18 -14.00
C GLN A 153 -11.45 24.68 -14.99
N GLN A 154 -11.04 24.18 -16.15
CA GLN A 154 -11.95 23.74 -17.21
C GLN A 154 -12.42 22.29 -17.03
N PHE A 155 -11.53 21.40 -16.62
CA PHE A 155 -11.74 19.95 -16.59
C PHE A 155 -11.78 19.36 -15.17
N GLY A 156 -11.41 20.15 -14.15
CA GLY A 156 -11.52 19.76 -12.76
C GLY A 156 -10.33 18.97 -12.22
N ALA A 157 -10.61 18.06 -11.28
CA ALA A 157 -9.61 17.46 -10.39
C ALA A 157 -8.59 16.53 -11.09
N GLU A 158 -8.81 16.15 -12.35
CA GLU A 158 -7.87 15.33 -13.12
C GLU A 158 -6.52 16.02 -13.39
N TYR A 159 -6.47 17.35 -13.29
CA TYR A 159 -5.26 18.17 -13.37
C TYR A 159 -4.77 18.63 -11.98
N GLY A 160 -5.16 17.93 -10.91
CA GLY A 160 -4.79 18.22 -9.51
C GLY A 160 -5.88 18.97 -8.74
N CYS A 161 -5.81 18.93 -7.41
CA CYS A 161 -6.80 19.54 -6.52
C CYS A 161 -6.48 20.98 -6.11
N CYS A 162 -5.21 21.38 -6.16
CA CYS A 162 -4.75 22.71 -5.73
C CYS A 162 -3.35 23.04 -6.30
N ASP A 163 -2.93 24.30 -6.16
CA ASP A 163 -1.65 24.78 -6.68
C ASP A 163 -0.42 24.09 -6.05
N GLN A 164 -0.57 23.54 -4.84
CA GLN A 164 0.51 22.83 -4.16
C GLN A 164 0.89 21.52 -4.86
N VAL A 165 -0.01 20.94 -5.66
CA VAL A 165 0.23 19.68 -6.38
C VAL A 165 0.60 19.88 -7.85
N ASP A 166 0.77 21.12 -8.31
CA ASP A 166 1.03 21.44 -9.72
C ASP A 166 2.29 20.75 -10.26
N VAL A 167 3.34 20.75 -9.44
CA VAL A 167 4.64 20.18 -9.82
C VAL A 167 4.53 18.67 -9.94
N GLU A 168 3.90 18.00 -8.98
CA GLU A 168 3.68 16.56 -9.02
C GLU A 168 2.85 16.16 -10.24
N VAL A 169 1.80 16.92 -10.57
CA VAL A 169 0.97 16.64 -11.74
C VAL A 169 1.76 16.78 -13.04
N LEU A 170 2.57 17.83 -13.20
CA LEU A 170 3.41 18.00 -14.40
C LEU A 170 4.48 16.91 -14.52
N LEU A 171 5.09 16.49 -13.41
CA LEU A 171 6.02 15.36 -13.40
C LEU A 171 5.32 14.06 -13.82
N LEU A 172 4.10 13.82 -13.34
CA LEU A 172 3.30 12.66 -13.74
C LEU A 172 2.99 12.68 -15.24
N VAL A 173 2.61 13.84 -15.79
CA VAL A 173 2.40 14.02 -17.24
C VAL A 173 3.67 13.72 -18.02
N TYR A 174 4.82 14.25 -17.57
CA TYR A 174 6.12 14.00 -18.21
C TYR A 174 6.48 12.51 -18.21
N CYS A 175 6.38 11.84 -17.05
CA CYS A 175 6.73 10.43 -16.91
C CYS A 175 5.82 9.51 -17.74
N ARG A 176 4.52 9.83 -17.82
CA ARG A 176 3.55 9.07 -18.64
C ARG A 176 3.82 9.17 -20.14
N ASN A 177 4.33 10.30 -20.60
CA ASN A 177 4.56 10.56 -22.03
C ASN A 177 5.94 10.05 -22.51
N HIS A 178 6.96 10.05 -21.63
CA HIS A 178 8.30 9.53 -21.96
C HIS A 178 8.31 8.04 -22.33
N HIS A 179 7.28 7.31 -21.92
CA HIS A 179 7.14 5.90 -22.22
C HIS A 179 5.71 5.59 -22.67
N GLN A 180 5.53 5.57 -23.99
CA GLN A 180 4.33 5.18 -24.73
C GLN A 180 3.50 4.08 -24.00
N THR A 181 2.50 4.53 -23.23
CA THR A 181 1.37 3.81 -22.59
C THR A 181 1.61 2.45 -21.92
N SER A 182 2.86 2.00 -21.75
CA SER A 182 3.17 0.62 -21.34
C SER A 182 4.48 0.43 -20.58
N CYS A 183 4.88 1.41 -19.78
CA CYS A 183 6.02 1.23 -18.86
C CYS A 183 5.58 0.92 -17.43
N TRP A 184 6.46 0.22 -16.73
CA TRP A 184 6.43 0.09 -15.29
C TRP A 184 7.70 0.71 -14.73
N ALA A 185 7.55 1.54 -13.70
CA ALA A 185 8.68 2.15 -13.02
C ALA A 185 8.78 1.56 -11.61
N ILE A 186 9.98 1.11 -11.24
CA ILE A 186 10.30 0.82 -9.84
C ILE A 186 10.75 2.12 -9.21
N LEU A 187 9.98 2.62 -8.24
CA LEU A 187 10.34 3.77 -7.44
C LEU A 187 11.22 3.28 -6.28
N GLY A 188 12.51 3.57 -6.34
CA GLY A 188 13.48 3.20 -5.31
C GLY A 188 14.47 2.11 -5.74
N SER A 189 15.27 1.63 -4.79
CA SER A 189 16.28 0.59 -5.04
C SER A 189 15.65 -0.79 -5.06
N ASP A 190 15.75 -1.50 -6.19
CA ASP A 190 15.38 -2.91 -6.32
C ASP A 190 15.98 -3.78 -5.21
N LYS A 191 17.28 -3.62 -4.94
CA LYS A 191 17.98 -4.34 -3.85
C LYS A 191 17.37 -4.07 -2.48
N ALA A 192 17.05 -2.82 -2.16
CA ALA A 192 16.43 -2.46 -0.88
C ALA A 192 15.02 -3.08 -0.76
N LEU A 193 14.31 -3.16 -1.89
CA LEU A 193 12.98 -3.73 -1.97
C LEU A 193 12.99 -5.24 -1.74
N THR A 194 13.86 -5.97 -2.44
CA THR A 194 14.07 -7.41 -2.23
C THR A 194 14.48 -7.71 -0.77
N LEU A 195 15.37 -6.89 -0.19
CA LEU A 195 15.79 -7.05 1.20
C LEU A 195 14.61 -6.90 2.17
N SER A 196 13.76 -5.89 1.94
CA SER A 196 12.58 -5.63 2.77
C SER A 196 11.59 -6.79 2.71
N CYS A 197 11.33 -7.34 1.51
CA CYS A 197 10.49 -8.53 1.35
C CYS A 197 11.03 -9.74 2.12
N ASN A 198 12.34 -9.98 2.07
CA ASN A 198 12.97 -11.08 2.80
C ASN A 198 12.86 -10.91 4.32
N GLN A 199 13.07 -9.70 4.83
CA GLN A 199 12.94 -9.39 6.25
C GLN A 199 11.50 -9.57 6.75
N LEU A 200 10.50 -9.14 5.96
CA LEU A 200 9.09 -9.37 6.25
C LEU A 200 8.75 -10.86 6.30
N ARG A 201 9.22 -11.63 5.30
CA ARG A 201 9.04 -13.09 5.26
C ARG A 201 9.65 -13.78 6.49
N GLN A 202 10.85 -13.36 6.90
CA GLN A 202 11.51 -13.90 8.10
C GLN A 202 10.73 -13.57 9.38
N SER A 203 10.32 -12.32 9.56
CA SER A 203 9.53 -11.87 10.71
C SER A 203 8.21 -12.64 10.79
N ASN A 204 7.59 -12.87 9.64
CA ASN A 204 6.36 -13.65 9.52
C ASN A 204 6.55 -15.10 9.97
N MET A 205 7.65 -15.76 9.56
CA MET A 205 7.98 -17.11 10.00
C MET A 205 8.23 -17.19 11.51
N GLN A 206 8.95 -16.22 12.07
CA GLN A 206 9.19 -16.15 13.51
C GLN A 206 7.88 -16.03 14.29
N MET A 207 6.98 -15.16 13.87
CA MET A 207 5.73 -14.95 14.58
C MET A 207 4.77 -16.14 14.44
N ALA A 208 4.72 -16.78 13.28
CA ALA A 208 3.97 -18.02 13.10
C ALA A 208 4.47 -19.14 14.05
N THR A 209 5.78 -19.21 14.30
CA THR A 209 6.36 -20.16 15.26
C THR A 209 5.97 -19.83 16.69
N ILE A 210 6.01 -18.56 17.10
CA ILE A 210 5.57 -18.12 18.43
C ILE A 210 4.10 -18.46 18.66
N ILE A 211 3.23 -18.16 17.69
CA ILE A 211 1.79 -18.48 17.79
C ILE A 211 1.56 -19.99 17.87
N ARG A 212 2.29 -20.79 17.08
CA ARG A 212 2.24 -22.26 17.15
C ARG A 212 2.72 -22.80 18.50
N ALA A 213 3.64 -22.12 19.19
CA ALA A 213 4.09 -22.52 20.53
C ALA A 213 3.05 -22.21 21.62
N ILE A 214 2.30 -21.11 21.49
CA ILE A 214 1.27 -20.70 22.46
C ILE A 214 -0.05 -21.47 22.27
N ALA A 215 -0.38 -21.87 21.03
CA ALA A 215 -1.60 -22.62 20.72
C ALA A 215 -1.78 -23.98 21.46
N PRO A 216 -0.76 -24.84 21.66
CA PRO A 216 -0.92 -26.11 22.37
C PRO A 216 -1.20 -25.96 23.86
N GLU A 217 -0.74 -24.89 24.53
CA GLU A 217 -1.05 -24.65 25.95
C GLU A 217 -2.55 -24.44 26.18
N ALA A 218 -3.27 -23.88 25.20
CA ALA A 218 -4.73 -23.71 25.26
C ALA A 218 -5.52 -25.01 25.03
N LEU A 219 -4.93 -26.01 24.36
CA LEU A 219 -5.57 -27.31 24.09
C LEU A 219 -5.36 -28.31 25.24
N ILE A 220 -4.21 -28.27 25.92
CA ILE A 220 -3.92 -29.15 27.06
C ILE A 220 -4.89 -28.88 28.24
N LEU A 221 -5.35 -27.63 28.40
CA LEU A 221 -6.36 -27.29 29.40
C LEU A 221 -7.74 -27.94 29.16
N ARG A 222 -8.06 -28.34 27.92
CA ARG A 222 -9.30 -29.08 27.62
C ARG A 222 -9.18 -30.58 27.92
N SER A 223 -8.00 -31.16 27.74
CA SER A 223 -7.81 -32.60 27.97
C SER A 223 -7.87 -32.97 29.45
N SER A 224 -7.34 -32.12 30.33
CA SER A 224 -7.32 -32.38 31.78
C SER A 224 -8.71 -32.40 32.45
N ARG A 225 -9.72 -31.74 31.85
CA ARG A 225 -11.09 -31.73 32.38
C ARG A 225 -11.95 -32.91 31.93
N VAL A 226 -11.56 -33.62 30.87
CA VAL A 226 -12.31 -34.79 30.38
C VAL A 226 -11.87 -36.08 31.09
N SER A 227 -10.63 -36.14 31.59
CA SER A 227 -10.11 -37.32 32.31
C SER A 227 -10.64 -37.48 33.75
N SER A 228 -11.37 -36.50 34.29
CA SER A 228 -11.91 -36.55 35.68
C SER A 228 -13.34 -37.10 35.77
N ALA A 229 -14.00 -37.44 34.65
CA ALA A 229 -15.41 -37.81 34.63
C ALA A 229 -15.69 -39.32 34.52
N SER A 230 -14.67 -40.18 34.60
CA SER A 230 -14.83 -41.65 34.39
C SER A 230 -14.59 -42.54 35.61
N GLU A 231 -14.37 -42.00 36.81
CA GLU A 231 -14.22 -42.80 38.05
C GLU A 231 -15.35 -42.50 39.04
N SER A 232 -16.58 -42.85 38.70
CA SER A 232 -17.70 -42.84 39.67
C SER A 232 -18.82 -43.82 39.27
N TYR A 233 -18.49 -45.07 38.96
CA TYR A 233 -19.45 -46.18 38.98
C TYR A 233 -18.73 -47.50 39.23
N ARG A 234 -18.42 -47.77 40.50
CA ARG A 234 -18.19 -49.13 41.02
C ARG A 234 -18.32 -49.11 42.55
N SER A 235 -19.52 -49.36 43.04
CA SER A 235 -19.85 -50.05 44.29
C SER A 235 -21.32 -50.40 44.26
#